data_AF-F3SGF6-F1
#
_entry.id   AF-F3SGF6-F1
#
_cell.length_a   1.000
_cell.length_b   1.000
_cell.length_c   1.000
_cell.angle_alpha   90.00
_cell.angle_beta   90.00
_cell.angle_gamma   90.00
#
_symmetry.space_group_name_H-M   'P 1'
#
loop_
_entity.id
_entity.type
_entity.pdbx_description
1 polymer ?
#
loop_
_entity_poly.entity_id
_entity_poly.type
_entity_poly.pdbx_seq_one_letter_code
_entity_poly.pdbx_strand_id
1 'polypeptide(L)'
;MTKDKEIRFIVDINLSNPAFFVSGGKEAETIHDWHSRLAHKNARSEWAYYPDKGHAWLFSDMDTHIQLLRYFFQNDAFPEKLKGF
;
A
#
# COMPACT_ATOMS: atom_id res chain seq x y z
N MET A 1 6.93 -54.57 9.71
CA MET A 1 6.94 -53.36 8.86
C MET A 1 5.82 -52.44 9.32
N THR A 2 6.14 -51.50 10.21
CA THR A 2 5.24 -50.40 10.57
C THR A 2 5.20 -49.42 9.40
N LYS A 3 4.03 -49.19 8.81
CA LYS A 3 3.85 -48.13 7.81
C LYS A 3 3.92 -46.80 8.54
N ASP A 4 4.92 -45.98 8.20
CA ASP A 4 5.01 -44.62 8.71
C ASP A 4 3.73 -43.87 8.34
N LYS A 5 3.06 -43.32 9.35
CA LYS A 5 1.89 -42.46 9.16
C LYS A 5 2.38 -41.11 8.63
N GLU A 6 2.03 -40.80 7.38
CA GLU A 6 2.27 -39.48 6.81
C GLU A 6 1.39 -38.46 7.55
N ILE A 7 2.02 -37.48 8.19
CA ILE A 7 1.34 -36.33 8.80
C ILE A 7 1.40 -35.18 7.80
N ARG A 8 0.24 -34.74 7.31
CA ARG A 8 0.14 -33.57 6.43
C ARG A 8 -0.31 -32.36 7.22
N PHE A 9 0.46 -31.28 7.13
CA PHE A 9 0.06 -29.96 7.59
C PHE A 9 -0.48 -29.18 6.40
N ILE A 10 -1.72 -28.71 6.50
CA ILE A 10 -2.31 -27.80 5.53
C ILE A 10 -2.21 -26.40 6.13
N VAL A 11 -1.41 -25.54 5.50
CA VAL A 11 -1.32 -24.13 5.89
C VAL A 11 -2.18 -23.34 4.91
N ASP A 12 -3.22 -22.69 5.44
CA ASP A 12 -4.02 -21.74 4.68
C ASP A 12 -3.28 -20.40 4.63
N ILE A 13 -2.58 -20.14 3.53
CA ILE A 13 -1.76 -18.93 3.34
C ILE A 13 -2.55 -17.93 2.51
N ASN A 14 -2.97 -16.83 3.15
CA ASN A 14 -3.56 -15.70 2.44
C ASN A 14 -2.45 -14.81 1.86
N LEU A 15 -2.20 -14.95 0.55
CA LEU A 15 -1.20 -14.19 -0.23
C LEU A 15 -1.67 -12.77 -0.62
N SER A 16 -2.64 -12.19 0.10
CA SER A 16 -3.10 -10.81 -0.12
C SER A 16 -2.06 -9.79 0.33
N ASN A 17 -0.94 -9.69 -0.38
CA ASN A 17 0.09 -8.71 -0.09
C ASN A 17 -0.53 -7.30 -0.10
N PRO A 18 -0.40 -6.55 1.01
CA PRO A 18 -0.89 -5.19 1.03
C PRO A 18 -0.11 -4.34 0.02
N ALA A 19 -0.78 -3.33 -0.51
CA ALA A 19 -0.19 -2.33 -1.38
C ALA A 19 -0.57 -0.94 -0.88
N PHE A 20 0.36 -0.01 -0.98
CA PHE A 20 0.10 1.40 -0.73
C PHE A 20 -0.01 2.13 -2.07
N PHE A 21 -1.20 2.62 -2.41
CA PHE A 21 -1.46 3.31 -3.67
C PHE A 21 -1.22 4.82 -3.51
N VAL A 22 -0.47 5.42 -4.43
CA VAL A 22 -0.05 6.82 -4.30
C VAL A 22 -0.20 7.57 -5.61
N SER A 23 -0.82 8.74 -5.55
CA SER A 23 -1.04 9.64 -6.69
C SER A 23 -0.63 11.08 -6.37
N GLY A 24 -0.51 11.90 -7.41
CA GLY A 24 -0.47 13.35 -7.29
C GLY A 24 -1.89 13.93 -7.31
N GLY A 25 -2.19 14.88 -6.43
CA GLY A 25 -3.51 15.53 -6.33
C GLY A 25 -3.95 16.25 -7.60
N LYS A 26 -3.01 16.65 -8.47
CA LYS A 26 -3.27 17.25 -9.79
C LYS A 26 -3.36 16.23 -10.93
N GLU A 27 -3.23 14.93 -10.64
CA GLU A 27 -3.53 13.87 -11.61
C GLU A 27 -5.05 13.74 -11.80
N ALA A 28 -5.47 12.96 -12.80
CA ALA A 28 -6.88 12.80 -13.13
C ALA A 28 -7.69 12.29 -11.93
N GLU A 29 -8.88 12.83 -11.70
CA GLU A 29 -9.78 12.44 -10.60
C GLU A 29 -10.04 10.93 -10.57
N THR A 30 -10.14 10.32 -11.76
CA THR A 30 -10.32 8.87 -11.90
C THR A 30 -9.19 8.05 -11.27
N ILE A 31 -7.96 8.55 -11.19
CA ILE A 31 -6.84 7.86 -10.55
C ILE A 31 -7.06 7.78 -9.04
N HIS A 32 -7.51 8.87 -8.42
CA HIS A 32 -7.83 8.90 -6.99
C HIS A 32 -8.95 7.92 -6.65
N ASP A 33 -9.99 7.88 -7.48
CA ASP A 33 -11.09 6.91 -7.35
C ASP A 33 -10.64 5.46 -7.53
N TRP A 34 -9.71 5.19 -8.46
CA TRP A 34 -9.22 3.84 -8.67
C TRP A 34 -8.30 3.38 -7.54
N HIS A 35 -7.43 4.24 -7.05
CA HIS A 35 -6.68 3.97 -5.82
C HIS A 35 -7.66 3.65 -4.70
N SER A 36 -8.66 4.53 -4.47
CA SER A 36 -9.79 4.34 -3.55
C SER A 36 -10.44 2.95 -3.66
N ARG A 37 -10.67 2.46 -4.87
CA ARG A 37 -11.31 1.16 -5.06
C ARG A 37 -10.36 0.00 -4.80
N LEU A 38 -9.08 0.16 -5.15
CA LEU A 38 -8.08 -0.90 -5.04
C LEU A 38 -7.68 -1.19 -3.60
N ALA A 39 -7.48 -0.17 -2.75
CA ALA A 39 -7.17 -0.45 -1.35
C ALA A 39 -8.37 -1.02 -0.60
N HIS A 40 -9.61 -0.64 -0.91
CA HIS A 40 -10.79 -1.31 -0.32
C HIS A 40 -10.90 -2.81 -0.67
N LYS A 41 -10.26 -3.30 -1.74
CA LYS A 41 -10.24 -4.73 -2.07
C LYS A 41 -9.31 -5.57 -1.18
N ASN A 42 -8.35 -4.95 -0.50
CA ASN A 42 -7.47 -5.61 0.44
C ASN A 42 -7.43 -4.78 1.73
N ALA A 43 -8.02 -5.27 2.81
CA ALA A 43 -8.16 -4.53 4.07
C ALA A 43 -6.83 -4.09 4.72
N ARG A 44 -5.68 -4.59 4.24
CA ARG A 44 -4.34 -4.19 4.68
C ARG A 44 -3.67 -3.17 3.73
N SER A 45 -4.31 -2.85 2.62
CA SER A 45 -3.85 -1.83 1.68
C SER A 45 -4.37 -0.46 2.07
N GLU A 46 -3.64 0.56 1.68
CA GLU A 46 -3.96 1.97 1.96
C GLU A 46 -3.72 2.84 0.71
N TRP A 47 -4.13 4.11 0.76
CA TRP A 47 -3.69 5.12 -0.20
C TRP A 47 -3.44 6.46 0.45
N ALA A 48 -2.76 7.31 -0.32
CA ALA A 48 -2.68 8.73 -0.07
C ALA A 48 -2.36 9.45 -1.39
N TYR A 49 -2.47 10.77 -1.38
CA TYR A 49 -2.03 11.60 -2.49
C TYR A 49 -1.20 12.80 -2.04
N TYR A 50 -0.36 13.29 -2.94
CA TYR A 50 0.39 14.53 -2.79
C TYR A 50 -0.45 15.72 -3.28
N PRO A 51 -1.01 16.58 -2.41
CA PRO A 51 -2.09 17.50 -2.78
C PRO A 51 -1.79 18.42 -3.98
N ASP A 52 -0.58 18.95 -4.06
CA ASP A 52 -0.21 19.94 -5.09
C ASP A 52 0.68 19.39 -6.21
N LYS A 53 0.83 18.07 -6.31
CA LYS A 53 1.72 17.42 -7.28
C LYS A 53 0.93 16.78 -8.41
N GLY A 54 1.48 16.81 -9.61
CA GLY A 54 0.97 16.09 -10.78
C GLY A 54 1.74 14.80 -11.02
N HIS A 55 1.84 14.41 -12.29
CA HIS A 55 2.60 13.23 -12.69
C HIS A 55 4.06 13.31 -12.21
N ALA A 56 4.64 12.13 -11.93
CA ALA A 56 6.02 11.99 -11.50
C ALA A 56 6.34 12.70 -10.16
N TRP A 57 5.33 12.85 -9.29
CA TRP A 57 5.43 13.44 -7.94
C TRP A 57 6.62 12.92 -7.14
N LEU A 58 6.98 11.63 -7.33
CA LEU A 58 8.06 10.93 -6.63
C LEU A 58 9.40 11.66 -6.74
N PHE A 59 9.75 12.15 -7.93
CA PHE A 59 11.05 12.81 -8.15
C PHE A 59 11.13 14.20 -7.52
N SER A 60 9.99 14.77 -7.13
CA SER A 60 9.91 16.11 -6.58
C SER A 60 9.87 16.16 -5.05
N ASP A 61 9.72 15.02 -4.39
CA ASP A 61 9.65 14.91 -2.92
C ASP A 61 10.00 13.49 -2.45
N MET A 62 11.27 13.12 -2.63
CA MET A 62 11.76 11.78 -2.27
C MET A 62 11.68 11.51 -0.77
N ASP A 63 11.91 12.53 0.06
CA ASP A 63 11.90 12.39 1.53
C ASP A 63 10.53 11.96 2.04
N THR A 64 9.46 12.60 1.53
CA THR A 64 8.08 12.22 1.88
C THR A 64 7.76 10.79 1.41
N HIS A 65 8.29 10.38 0.26
CA HIS A 65 8.11 9.00 -0.20
C HIS A 65 8.84 8.00 0.70
N ILE A 66 10.06 8.30 1.15
CA ILE A 66 10.79 7.45 2.10
C ILE A 66 10.02 7.35 3.43
N GLN A 67 9.49 8.48 3.94
CA GLN A 67 8.64 8.47 5.14
C GLN A 67 7.40 7.58 4.94
N LEU A 68 6.78 7.64 3.76
CA LEU A 68 5.63 6.79 3.44
C LEU A 68 5.99 5.29 3.45
N LEU A 69 7.16 4.93 2.90
CA LEU A 69 7.62 3.54 2.94
C LEU A 69 7.88 3.08 4.37
N ARG A 70 8.41 3.95 5.24
CA ARG A 70 8.58 3.64 6.67
C ARG A 70 7.25 3.50 7.39
N TYR A 71 6.29 4.39 7.14
CA TYR A 71 4.93 4.25 7.65
C TYR A 71 4.36 2.87 7.29
N PHE A 72 4.39 2.52 6.00
CA PHE A 72 3.73 1.31 5.49
C PHE A 72 4.41 0.00 5.93
N PHE A 73 5.75 -0.03 5.99
CA PHE A 73 6.49 -1.27 6.31
C PHE A 73 6.97 -1.36 7.76
N GLN A 74 7.09 -0.23 8.47
CA GLN A 74 7.78 -0.15 9.76
C GLN A 74 6.91 0.45 10.87
N ASN A 75 5.63 0.74 10.59
CA ASN A 75 4.71 1.32 11.56
C ASN A 75 5.21 2.68 12.11
N ASP A 76 5.88 3.45 11.25
CA ASP A 76 6.31 4.83 11.52
C ASP A 76 5.11 5.80 11.41
N ALA A 77 5.32 7.09 11.66
CA ALA A 77 4.27 8.11 11.53
C ALA A 77 3.88 8.36 10.07
N PHE A 78 2.60 8.66 9.84
CA PHE A 78 2.10 9.01 8.51
C PHE A 78 2.71 10.35 8.04
N PRO A 79 3.16 10.49 6.78
CA PRO A 79 3.81 11.71 6.32
C PRO A 79 2.85 12.91 6.27
N GLU A 80 3.16 13.98 7.01
CA GLU A 80 2.30 15.17 7.15
C GLU A 80 1.95 15.87 5.82
N LYS A 81 2.83 15.76 4.82
CA LYS A 81 2.64 16.36 3.49
C LYS A 81 1.65 15.60 2.61
N LEU A 82 1.35 14.35 2.95
CA LEU A 82 0.38 13.54 2.24
C LEU A 82 -1.01 13.76 2.82
N LYS A 83 -2.02 13.57 1.98
CA LYS A 83 -3.40 13.45 2.43
C LYS A 83 -3.86 12.02 2.20
N GLY A 84 -4.12 11.32 3.31
CA GLY A 84 -4.96 10.13 3.33
C GLY A 84 -6.42 10.53 3.37
N PHE A 85 -7.31 9.53 3.36
CA PHE A 85 -8.74 9.77 3.60
C PHE A 85 -9.03 10.35 4.97
#